data_AF-A0A965BED8-F1
#
_entry.id   AF-A0A965BED8-F1
#
_cell.length_a   1.000
_cell.length_b   1.000
_cell.length_c   1.000
_cell.angle_alpha   90.00
_cell.angle_beta   90.00
_cell.angle_gamma   90.00
#
_symmetry.space_group_name_H-M   'P 1'
#
loop_
_entity.id
_entity.type
_entity.pdbx_description
1 polymer ?
#
loop_
_entity_poly.entity_id
_entity_poly.type
_entity_poly.pdbx_seq_one_letter_code
_entity_poly.pdbx_strand_id
1 'polypeptide(L)'
;KPQAGSKAKTIDSKADVKSLASGIYKKQSVIAYSDAITGNLKLATLVNNSWKISIVDGISTSGGRSDRNLAGPVSLCVSGSKSSEKLHIFYTDTENKDLRHASYDGKKWRYEVVDGNGEDIQDYKESSRRKTASDVSISNACAVTPAGLQVFYRDESQGILLGAALSKSGWIYEIVDGDRTSDNRTTGDVGFSLSATSSGKSVYLLYDSVLTLSSSNFATQGEVRLAKRNSIFPEDWRYSTLDGPENGVAVAGYDVSIASYGERVAASWLSASGLRLPNPDEVSFKLIDEDESPTRVATQAHGTPGTPLLIDAKGLLFGCQKRLCSLGSYSSTPKITNG
;
A
#
# COMPACT_ATOMS: atom_id res chain seq x y z
N LYS A 1 -23.83 -17.59 6.03
CA LYS A 1 -23.68 -18.31 7.33
C LYS A 1 -22.18 -18.43 7.61
N PRO A 2 -21.72 -18.23 8.85
CA PRO A 2 -20.33 -18.50 9.21
C PRO A 2 -19.96 -19.94 8.87
N GLN A 3 -18.80 -20.11 8.25
CA GLN A 3 -18.17 -21.39 7.98
C GLN A 3 -17.00 -21.55 8.96
N ALA A 4 -16.67 -22.79 9.32
CA ALA A 4 -15.44 -23.01 10.08
C ALA A 4 -14.25 -22.63 9.20
N GLY A 5 -13.50 -21.59 9.59
CA GLY A 5 -12.28 -21.19 8.91
C GLY A 5 -11.22 -22.29 8.93
N SER A 6 -10.25 -22.18 8.01
CA SER A 6 -9.04 -23.01 8.05
C SER A 6 -8.29 -22.82 9.37
N LYS A 7 -7.68 -23.89 9.91
CA LYS A 7 -6.83 -23.77 11.11
C LYS A 7 -5.73 -22.74 10.88
N ALA A 8 -5.78 -21.64 11.64
CA ALA A 8 -4.73 -20.63 11.62
C ALA A 8 -3.42 -21.23 12.14
N LYS A 9 -2.30 -20.82 11.54
CA LYS A 9 -0.94 -21.15 12.00
C LYS A 9 -0.25 -19.87 12.41
N THR A 10 0.11 -19.76 13.68
CA THR A 10 0.94 -18.66 14.18
C THR A 10 2.36 -18.79 13.63
N ILE A 11 2.88 -17.70 13.05
CA ILE A 11 4.23 -17.64 12.46
C ILE A 11 5.24 -17.15 13.50
N ASP A 12 4.99 -15.99 14.10
CA ASP A 12 5.82 -15.38 15.13
C ASP A 12 4.93 -15.06 16.34
N SER A 13 5.00 -15.89 17.39
CA SER A 13 4.16 -15.71 18.58
C SER A 13 4.67 -14.62 19.52
N LYS A 14 5.82 -14.02 19.24
CA LYS A 14 6.47 -13.00 20.08
C LYS A 14 6.37 -11.59 19.48
N ALA A 15 5.80 -11.46 18.29
CA ALA A 15 5.67 -10.18 17.60
C ALA A 15 4.28 -9.57 17.77
N ASP A 16 4.23 -8.25 17.86
CA ASP A 16 3.01 -7.45 17.65
C ASP A 16 3.11 -6.80 16.27
N VAL A 17 2.48 -7.42 15.28
CA VAL A 17 2.59 -7.01 13.88
C VAL A 17 1.71 -5.78 13.63
N LYS A 18 2.32 -4.66 13.20
CA LYS A 18 1.59 -3.44 12.83
C LYS A 18 1.34 -3.33 11.34
N SER A 19 2.34 -3.66 10.54
CA SER A 19 2.23 -3.73 9.09
C SER A 19 2.94 -4.96 8.57
N LEU A 20 2.43 -5.52 7.48
CA LEU A 20 3.09 -6.59 6.77
C LEU A 20 2.91 -6.45 5.26
N ALA A 21 3.84 -7.03 4.52
CA ALA A 21 3.74 -7.22 3.08
C ALA A 21 4.22 -8.62 2.73
N SER A 22 3.54 -9.27 1.79
CA SER A 22 3.88 -10.63 1.35
C SER A 22 4.25 -10.66 -0.11
N GLY A 23 5.10 -11.62 -0.49
CA GLY A 23 5.44 -11.85 -1.88
C GLY A 23 6.07 -13.21 -2.12
N ILE A 24 6.50 -13.45 -3.35
CA ILE A 24 7.27 -14.63 -3.73
C ILE A 24 8.68 -14.20 -4.09
N TYR A 25 9.67 -14.67 -3.34
CA TYR A 25 11.09 -14.43 -3.60
C TYR A 25 11.83 -15.76 -3.76
N LYS A 26 12.51 -15.95 -4.88
CA LYS A 26 13.22 -17.19 -5.25
C LYS A 26 12.37 -18.43 -5.06
N LYS A 27 11.10 -18.35 -5.52
CA LYS A 27 10.07 -19.39 -5.40
C LYS A 27 9.64 -19.71 -3.96
N GLN A 28 10.00 -18.89 -2.98
CA GLN A 28 9.59 -19.04 -1.59
C GLN A 28 8.61 -17.93 -1.22
N SER A 29 7.55 -18.30 -0.48
CA SER A 29 6.68 -17.30 0.13
C SER A 29 7.43 -16.57 1.23
N VAL A 30 7.38 -15.25 1.17
CA VAL A 30 8.00 -14.36 2.15
C VAL A 30 6.96 -13.39 2.70
N ILE A 31 7.12 -13.04 3.98
CA ILE A 31 6.32 -12.02 4.67
C ILE A 31 7.31 -11.10 5.39
N ALA A 32 7.41 -9.86 4.93
CA ALA A 32 8.09 -8.80 5.66
C ALA A 32 7.07 -8.16 6.61
N TYR A 33 7.47 -7.90 7.86
CA TYR A 33 6.58 -7.31 8.84
C TYR A 33 7.33 -6.49 9.88
N SER A 34 6.67 -5.46 10.37
CA SER A 34 7.16 -4.60 11.44
C SER A 34 6.63 -5.08 12.79
N ASP A 35 7.52 -5.21 13.78
CA ASP A 35 7.21 -5.72 15.12
C ASP A 35 7.26 -4.60 16.16
N ALA A 36 6.10 -4.17 16.67
CA ALA A 36 6.01 -3.08 17.63
C ALA A 36 6.54 -3.41 19.03
N ILE A 37 6.71 -4.69 19.40
CA ILE A 37 7.31 -5.03 20.69
C ILE A 37 8.81 -4.72 20.66
N THR A 38 9.46 -5.02 19.54
CA THR A 38 10.93 -4.93 19.44
C THR A 38 11.41 -3.74 18.61
N GLY A 39 10.53 -3.06 17.89
CA GLY A 39 10.86 -2.02 16.91
C GLY A 39 11.58 -2.53 15.67
N ASN A 40 11.62 -3.85 15.43
CA ASN A 40 12.40 -4.44 14.35
C ASN A 40 11.58 -4.66 13.09
N LEU A 41 12.25 -4.51 11.94
CA LEU A 41 11.79 -5.08 10.69
C LEU A 41 12.22 -6.55 10.60
N LYS A 42 11.28 -7.45 10.37
CA LYS A 42 11.51 -8.90 10.27
C LYS A 42 11.06 -9.44 8.92
N LEU A 43 11.65 -10.57 8.53
CA LEU A 43 11.29 -11.34 7.34
C LEU A 43 11.06 -12.80 7.76
N ALA A 44 9.86 -13.31 7.50
CA ALA A 44 9.54 -14.73 7.58
C ALA A 44 9.58 -15.34 6.17
N THR A 45 10.33 -16.43 6.02
CA THR A 45 10.46 -17.18 4.76
C THR A 45 9.97 -18.60 4.95
N LEU A 46 9.09 -19.06 4.07
CA LEU A 46 8.57 -20.43 4.11
C LEU A 46 9.55 -21.40 3.44
N VAL A 47 10.19 -22.24 4.26
CA VAL A 47 11.16 -23.26 3.82
C VAL A 47 10.72 -24.62 4.34
N ASN A 48 10.53 -25.60 3.45
CA ASN A 48 10.12 -26.96 3.82
C ASN A 48 8.91 -26.98 4.78
N ASN A 49 7.85 -26.22 4.44
CA ASN A 49 6.62 -26.07 5.23
C ASN A 49 6.79 -25.45 6.64
N SER A 50 7.95 -24.87 6.92
CA SER A 50 8.27 -24.19 8.17
C SER A 50 8.70 -22.75 7.93
N TRP A 51 8.19 -21.82 8.73
CA TRP A 51 8.59 -20.42 8.65
C TRP A 51 9.92 -20.22 9.37
N LYS A 52 10.87 -19.60 8.67
CA LYS A 52 12.15 -19.16 9.21
C LYS A 52 12.13 -17.64 9.30
N ILE A 53 12.30 -17.11 10.51
CA ILE A 53 12.25 -15.67 10.78
C ILE A 53 13.67 -15.15 10.96
N SER A 54 13.95 -14.00 10.36
CA SER A 54 15.19 -13.24 10.55
C SER A 54 14.89 -11.76 10.76
N ILE A 55 15.73 -11.08 11.52
CA ILE A 55 15.67 -9.62 11.67
C ILE A 55 16.40 -8.98 10.48
N VAL A 56 15.67 -8.20 9.69
CA VAL A 56 16.19 -7.46 8.54
C VAL A 56 16.83 -6.16 9.00
N ASP A 57 16.16 -5.35 9.82
CA ASP A 57 16.70 -4.08 10.34
C ASP A 57 16.15 -3.74 11.73
N GLY A 58 16.75 -2.78 12.45
CA GLY A 58 16.28 -2.28 13.75
C GLY A 58 17.17 -2.61 14.97
N ILE A 59 18.31 -3.29 14.78
CA ILE A 59 19.16 -3.79 15.89
C ILE A 59 20.55 -3.15 15.98
N SER A 60 20.95 -2.34 15.01
CA SER A 60 22.32 -1.84 14.90
C SER A 60 22.42 -0.70 13.90
N THR A 61 23.46 0.13 14.02
CA THR A 61 23.84 1.13 13.00
C THR A 61 24.90 0.60 12.02
N SER A 62 25.42 -0.62 12.23
CA SER A 62 26.47 -1.19 11.39
C SER A 62 25.97 -1.55 9.99
N GLY A 63 26.76 -1.23 8.96
CA GLY A 63 26.46 -1.58 7.58
C GLY A 63 25.25 -0.85 6.97
N GLY A 64 24.88 0.32 7.52
CA GLY A 64 23.75 1.14 7.06
C GLY A 64 22.40 0.82 7.69
N ARG A 65 22.37 -0.15 8.61
CA ARG A 65 21.20 -0.52 9.41
C ARG A 65 20.75 0.63 10.32
N SER A 66 19.52 0.56 10.81
CA SER A 66 18.97 1.46 11.82
C SER A 66 18.88 0.78 13.18
N ASP A 67 19.01 1.57 14.23
CA ASP A 67 18.72 1.22 15.63
C ASP A 67 17.45 1.90 16.16
N ARG A 68 16.69 2.57 15.28
CA ARG A 68 15.42 3.24 15.57
C ARG A 68 14.25 2.27 15.53
N ASN A 69 13.10 2.70 16.04
CA ASN A 69 11.84 1.98 15.94
C ASN A 69 11.30 1.94 14.50
N LEU A 70 11.25 0.75 13.92
CA LEU A 70 10.76 0.47 12.57
C LEU A 70 9.33 -0.10 12.53
N ALA A 71 8.53 0.12 13.59
CA ALA A 71 7.16 -0.37 13.73
C ALA A 71 6.11 0.33 12.83
N GLY A 72 6.51 0.76 11.63
CA GLY A 72 5.65 1.50 10.69
C GLY A 72 5.17 0.65 9.49
N PRO A 73 4.59 1.32 8.47
CA PRO A 73 4.14 0.70 7.22
C PRO A 73 5.26 -0.02 6.47
N VAL A 74 4.91 -1.12 5.81
CA VAL A 74 5.85 -1.97 5.06
C VAL A 74 5.27 -2.31 3.69
N SER A 75 6.06 -2.14 2.63
CA SER A 75 5.78 -2.68 1.30
C SER A 75 6.92 -3.55 0.77
N LEU A 76 6.59 -4.50 -0.11
CA LEU A 76 7.52 -5.51 -0.59
C LEU A 76 7.38 -5.68 -2.10
N CYS A 77 8.52 -5.61 -2.80
CA CYS A 77 8.60 -5.86 -4.23
C CYS A 77 9.75 -6.80 -4.56
N VAL A 78 9.63 -7.50 -5.68
CA VAL A 78 10.70 -8.34 -6.22
C VAL A 78 11.01 -7.88 -7.63
N SER A 79 12.29 -7.61 -7.90
CA SER A 79 12.79 -7.27 -9.22
C SER A 79 13.69 -8.38 -9.78
N GLY A 80 13.92 -8.36 -11.08
CA GLY A 80 14.68 -9.41 -11.76
C GLY A 80 13.85 -10.66 -12.01
N SER A 81 14.51 -11.77 -12.37
CA SER A 81 13.81 -13.04 -12.63
C SER A 81 14.68 -14.24 -12.25
N LYS A 82 14.04 -15.31 -11.78
CA LYS A 82 14.73 -16.57 -11.46
C LYS A 82 15.89 -16.34 -10.49
N SER A 83 17.13 -16.60 -10.91
CA SER A 83 18.32 -16.51 -10.07
C SER A 83 18.81 -15.08 -9.82
N SER A 84 18.39 -14.10 -10.64
CA SER A 84 18.76 -12.69 -10.48
C SER A 84 17.75 -11.89 -9.66
N GLU A 85 16.75 -12.56 -9.08
CA GLU A 85 15.75 -11.91 -8.24
C GLU A 85 16.39 -11.15 -7.07
N LYS A 86 15.96 -9.91 -6.90
CA LYS A 86 16.27 -9.06 -5.75
C LYS A 86 14.99 -8.76 -4.99
N LEU A 87 15.06 -8.95 -3.67
CA LEU A 87 13.98 -8.56 -2.76
C LEU A 87 14.18 -7.10 -2.37
N HIS A 88 13.10 -6.34 -2.39
CA HIS A 88 13.04 -4.94 -1.98
C HIS A 88 11.99 -4.82 -0.89
N ILE A 89 12.36 -4.24 0.25
CA ILE A 89 11.45 -3.96 1.35
C ILE A 89 11.57 -2.47 1.64
N PHE A 90 10.46 -1.75 1.52
CA PHE A 90 10.36 -0.37 1.98
C PHE A 90 9.64 -0.38 3.32
N TYR A 91 10.16 0.42 4.25
CA TYR A 91 9.70 0.44 5.62
C TYR A 91 10.02 1.78 6.25
N THR A 92 9.29 2.10 7.31
CA THR A 92 9.36 3.41 7.93
C THR A 92 10.19 3.36 9.20
N ASP A 93 11.05 4.36 9.36
CA ASP A 93 11.58 4.77 10.65
C ASP A 93 10.56 5.67 11.34
N THR A 94 9.92 5.17 12.40
CA THR A 94 8.82 5.90 13.06
C THR A 94 9.30 6.98 14.03
N GLU A 95 10.60 7.00 14.35
CA GLU A 95 11.20 8.05 15.19
C GLU A 95 11.65 9.23 14.32
N ASN A 96 12.45 8.95 13.29
CA ASN A 96 12.95 9.97 12.38
C ASN A 96 11.92 10.37 11.31
N LYS A 97 10.87 9.57 11.14
CA LYS A 97 9.82 9.72 10.12
C LYS A 97 10.32 9.53 8.67
N ASP A 98 11.41 8.79 8.53
CA ASP A 98 12.07 8.50 7.26
C ASP A 98 11.45 7.29 6.56
N LEU A 99 11.45 7.33 5.22
CA LEU A 99 11.23 6.15 4.38
C LEU A 99 12.57 5.46 4.12
N ARG A 100 12.69 4.21 4.54
CA ARG A 100 13.90 3.39 4.35
C ARG A 100 13.67 2.27 3.34
N HIS A 101 14.76 1.82 2.72
CA HIS A 101 14.77 0.71 1.78
C HIS A 101 15.85 -0.30 2.14
N ALA A 102 15.46 -1.58 2.19
CA ALA A 102 16.36 -2.72 2.34
C ALA A 102 16.28 -3.57 1.08
N SER A 103 17.43 -3.82 0.44
CA SER A 103 17.51 -4.69 -0.73
C SER A 103 18.38 -5.92 -0.48
N TYR A 104 17.91 -7.08 -0.93
CA TYR A 104 18.63 -8.35 -0.81
C TYR A 104 18.85 -8.99 -2.18
N ASP A 105 20.12 -9.17 -2.53
CA ASP A 105 20.52 -9.81 -3.80
C ASP A 105 20.61 -11.34 -3.73
N GLY A 106 20.26 -11.92 -2.58
CA GLY A 106 20.44 -13.35 -2.29
C GLY A 106 21.73 -13.70 -1.58
N LYS A 107 22.61 -12.72 -1.35
CA LYS A 107 23.87 -12.89 -0.63
C LYS A 107 23.95 -11.91 0.52
N LYS A 108 23.71 -10.63 0.26
CA LYS A 108 23.83 -9.56 1.26
C LYS A 108 22.68 -8.57 1.19
N TRP A 109 22.39 -8.00 2.35
CA TRP A 109 21.50 -6.86 2.48
C TRP A 109 22.24 -5.55 2.24
N ARG A 110 21.53 -4.57 1.71
CA ARG A 110 21.94 -3.17 1.61
C ARG A 110 20.79 -2.30 2.09
N TYR A 111 21.13 -1.21 2.76
CA TYR A 111 20.17 -0.31 3.41
C TYR A 111 20.44 1.12 2.98
N GLU A 112 19.39 1.89 2.82
CA GLU A 112 19.45 3.33 2.53
C GLU A 112 18.19 4.02 3.09
N VAL A 113 18.30 5.32 3.35
CA VAL A 113 17.14 6.20 3.50
C VAL A 113 16.76 6.69 2.10
N VAL A 114 15.52 6.47 1.69
CA VAL A 114 15.00 6.91 0.39
C VAL A 114 14.58 8.36 0.48
N ASP A 115 13.82 8.74 1.49
CA ASP A 115 13.34 10.12 1.68
C ASP A 115 13.00 10.40 3.16
N GLY A 116 12.70 11.64 3.52
CA GLY A 116 12.42 12.10 4.89
C GLY A 116 13.62 12.72 5.59
N ASN A 117 14.83 12.46 5.08
CA ASN A 117 16.09 12.95 5.63
C ASN A 117 16.75 14.05 4.78
N GLY A 118 15.95 14.84 4.06
CA GLY A 118 16.41 16.03 3.34
C GLY A 118 16.96 17.13 4.26
N GLU A 119 17.54 18.18 3.67
CA GLU A 119 18.03 19.34 4.44
C GLU A 119 16.89 20.16 5.05
N ASP A 120 15.76 20.21 4.36
CA ASP A 120 14.58 21.00 4.69
C ASP A 120 13.31 20.37 4.07
N ILE A 121 12.13 20.78 4.55
CA ILE A 121 10.86 20.40 3.94
C ILE A 121 10.76 21.12 2.59
N GLN A 122 10.82 20.35 1.50
CA GLN A 122 10.75 20.92 0.16
C GLN A 122 9.31 21.27 -0.21
N ASP A 123 9.02 22.57 -0.41
CA ASP A 123 7.71 23.07 -0.82
C ASP A 123 7.26 22.40 -2.13
N TYR A 124 6.01 21.93 -2.16
CA TYR A 124 5.42 21.26 -3.31
C TYR A 124 5.35 22.12 -4.59
N LYS A 125 5.51 23.44 -4.49
CA LYS A 125 5.54 24.38 -5.61
C LYS A 125 6.89 24.40 -6.34
N GLU A 126 7.94 23.86 -5.73
CA GLU A 126 9.24 23.72 -6.38
C GLU A 126 9.22 22.63 -7.45
N SER A 127 9.62 22.96 -8.67
CA SER A 127 9.54 22.06 -9.83
C SER A 127 10.56 20.91 -9.81
N SER A 128 11.78 21.17 -9.31
CA SER A 128 12.84 20.15 -9.25
C SER A 128 12.80 19.45 -7.90
N ARG A 129 12.29 18.23 -7.86
CA ARG A 129 12.20 17.47 -6.61
C ARG A 129 13.56 16.93 -6.15
N ARG A 130 13.76 16.96 -4.84
CA ARG A 130 14.88 16.37 -4.09
C ARG A 130 14.32 15.61 -2.89
N LYS A 131 15.20 15.00 -2.10
CA LYS A 131 14.82 14.52 -0.77
C LYS A 131 14.26 15.67 0.06
N THR A 132 13.17 15.42 0.75
CA THR A 132 12.52 16.34 1.68
C THR A 132 12.82 15.93 3.12
N ALA A 133 12.75 16.87 4.06
CA ALA A 133 12.74 16.62 5.50
C ALA A 133 11.31 16.38 6.05
N SER A 134 10.36 16.05 5.18
CA SER A 134 8.97 15.81 5.56
C SER A 134 8.79 14.54 6.37
N ASP A 135 7.73 14.50 7.17
CA ASP A 135 7.21 13.26 7.70
C ASP A 135 6.64 12.38 6.56
N VAL A 136 7.35 11.30 6.23
CA VAL A 136 6.95 10.34 5.19
C VAL A 136 6.63 8.96 5.78
N SER A 137 6.15 8.96 7.03
CA SER A 137 6.00 7.75 7.84
C SER A 137 4.66 7.03 7.71
N ILE A 138 3.69 7.63 7.00
CA ILE A 138 2.27 7.24 7.08
C ILE A 138 1.90 6.07 6.15
N SER A 139 2.36 6.07 4.91
CA SER A 139 2.05 5.02 3.94
C SER A 139 3.14 4.89 2.88
N ASN A 140 3.35 3.67 2.38
CA ASN A 140 4.20 3.43 1.22
C ASN A 140 3.74 2.22 0.42
N ALA A 141 3.94 2.25 -0.89
CA ALA A 141 3.70 1.13 -1.79
C ALA A 141 4.75 1.12 -2.91
N CYS A 142 5.23 -0.06 -3.28
CA CYS A 142 6.23 -0.20 -4.33
C CYS A 142 5.67 -0.90 -5.57
N ALA A 143 6.28 -0.64 -6.71
CA ALA A 143 6.01 -1.36 -7.95
C ALA A 143 7.31 -1.59 -8.73
N VAL A 144 7.36 -2.64 -9.55
CA VAL A 144 8.50 -2.95 -10.42
C VAL A 144 8.02 -3.10 -11.84
N THR A 145 8.64 -2.39 -12.77
CA THR A 145 8.45 -2.54 -14.21
C THR A 145 9.81 -2.78 -14.89
N PRO A 146 9.86 -3.06 -16.20
CA PRO A 146 11.12 -3.08 -16.94
C PRO A 146 11.92 -1.77 -16.86
N ALA A 147 11.26 -0.64 -16.55
CA ALA A 147 11.93 0.65 -16.39
C ALA A 147 12.68 0.77 -15.04
N GLY A 148 12.28 0.00 -14.02
CA GLY A 148 12.94 -0.01 -12.74
C GLY A 148 12.01 -0.20 -11.55
N LEU A 149 12.63 -0.17 -10.36
CA LEU A 149 11.96 -0.14 -9.06
C LEU A 149 11.40 1.26 -8.80
N GLN A 150 10.18 1.32 -8.28
CA GLN A 150 9.51 2.56 -7.92
C GLN A 150 8.88 2.40 -6.54
N VAL A 151 8.86 3.47 -5.75
CA VAL A 151 8.12 3.54 -4.48
C VAL A 151 7.32 4.83 -4.44
N PHE A 152 6.13 4.74 -3.89
CA PHE A 152 5.19 5.83 -3.69
C PHE A 152 4.89 5.92 -2.21
N TYR A 153 4.76 7.14 -1.70
CA TYR A 153 4.63 7.38 -0.27
C TYR A 153 4.00 8.73 -0.02
N ARG A 154 3.31 8.83 1.10
CA ARG A 154 2.66 10.06 1.52
C ARG A 154 3.65 10.99 2.21
N ASP A 155 3.58 12.28 1.89
CA ASP A 155 4.16 13.38 2.67
C ASP A 155 3.08 13.94 3.61
N GLU A 156 3.14 13.56 4.88
CA GLU A 156 2.21 13.98 5.92
C GLU A 156 2.35 15.46 6.27
N SER A 157 3.53 16.05 6.04
CA SER A 157 3.77 17.46 6.35
C SER A 157 3.07 18.40 5.38
N GLN A 158 2.76 17.92 4.17
CA GLN A 158 2.18 18.73 3.10
C GLN A 158 0.85 18.19 2.56
N GLY A 159 0.43 16.98 2.95
CA GLY A 159 -0.80 16.38 2.48
C GLY A 159 -0.69 15.68 1.13
N ILE A 160 0.49 15.62 0.51
CA ILE A 160 0.66 15.20 -0.90
C ILE A 160 1.18 13.77 -1.03
N LEU A 161 0.98 13.18 -2.21
CA LEU A 161 1.51 11.89 -2.59
C LEU A 161 2.80 12.07 -3.41
N LEU A 162 3.89 11.49 -2.96
CA LEU A 162 5.20 11.53 -3.59
C LEU A 162 5.53 10.19 -4.27
N GLY A 163 6.49 10.25 -5.19
CA GLY A 163 7.05 9.08 -5.85
C GLY A 163 8.57 9.18 -5.98
N ALA A 164 9.25 8.04 -5.94
CA ALA A 164 10.67 7.91 -6.25
C ALA A 164 10.91 6.72 -7.19
N ALA A 165 11.53 6.98 -8.34
CA ALA A 165 11.91 5.96 -9.31
C ALA A 165 13.44 5.74 -9.31
N LEU A 166 13.88 4.49 -9.16
CA LEU A 166 15.30 4.16 -9.12
C LEU A 166 15.90 4.13 -10.53
N SER A 167 16.81 5.07 -10.80
CA SER A 167 17.59 5.13 -12.05
C SER A 167 19.03 4.66 -11.85
N LYS A 168 19.84 4.69 -12.93
CA LYS A 168 21.29 4.43 -12.84
C LYS A 168 22.05 5.47 -12.01
N SER A 169 21.52 6.69 -11.92
CA SER A 169 22.14 7.81 -11.20
C SER A 169 21.60 7.99 -9.79
N GLY A 170 20.71 7.10 -9.34
CA GLY A 170 20.00 7.19 -8.06
C GLY A 170 18.51 7.43 -8.21
N TRP A 171 17.86 7.77 -7.11
CA TRP A 171 16.43 8.05 -7.05
C TRP A 171 16.07 9.35 -7.75
N ILE A 172 15.02 9.30 -8.57
CA ILE A 172 14.39 10.46 -9.20
C ILE A 172 13.06 10.67 -8.47
N TYR A 173 12.89 11.83 -7.84
CA TYR A 173 11.72 12.18 -7.04
C TYR A 173 10.68 12.93 -7.87
N GLU A 174 9.41 12.77 -7.53
CA GLU A 174 8.28 13.44 -8.18
C GLU A 174 7.13 13.65 -7.20
N ILE A 175 6.21 14.56 -7.55
CA ILE A 175 4.89 14.63 -6.91
C ILE A 175 3.92 13.86 -7.80
N VAL A 176 3.16 12.96 -7.20
CA VAL A 176 2.14 12.17 -7.89
C VAL A 176 0.79 12.88 -7.82
N ASP A 177 0.31 13.25 -6.64
CA ASP A 177 -0.99 13.94 -6.49
C ASP A 177 -1.02 14.82 -5.23
N GLY A 178 -2.02 15.69 -5.10
CA GLY A 178 -2.27 16.51 -3.90
C GLY A 178 -1.84 17.99 -3.99
N ASP A 179 -1.11 18.41 -5.03
CA ASP A 179 -0.61 19.79 -5.19
C ASP A 179 -1.53 20.71 -6.01
N ARG A 180 -2.44 20.19 -6.86
CA ARG A 180 -3.21 21.02 -7.80
C ARG A 180 -4.50 20.37 -8.31
N THR A 181 -5.48 21.17 -8.71
CA THR A 181 -6.74 20.71 -9.32
C THR A 181 -6.72 20.65 -10.86
N SER A 182 -5.58 20.88 -11.51
CA SER A 182 -5.43 20.73 -12.98
C SER A 182 -5.07 19.30 -13.36
N ASP A 183 -5.23 18.94 -14.64
CA ASP A 183 -4.78 17.66 -15.20
C ASP A 183 -5.38 16.43 -14.50
N ASN A 184 -6.61 16.57 -14.00
CA ASN A 184 -7.34 15.60 -13.20
C ASN A 184 -6.65 15.20 -11.88
N ARG A 185 -5.77 16.05 -11.35
CA ARG A 185 -5.14 15.91 -10.04
C ARG A 185 -5.99 16.60 -8.95
N THR A 186 -5.58 16.45 -7.71
CA THR A 186 -6.24 17.02 -6.53
C THR A 186 -5.34 18.01 -5.81
N THR A 187 -5.97 18.94 -5.12
CA THR A 187 -5.34 19.68 -4.03
C THR A 187 -5.88 19.10 -2.74
N GLY A 188 -5.01 18.69 -1.83
CA GLY A 188 -5.42 18.23 -0.52
C GLY A 188 -4.81 16.90 -0.12
N ASP A 189 -5.49 16.26 0.83
CA ASP A 189 -4.93 15.28 1.73
C ASP A 189 -5.08 13.86 1.18
N VAL A 190 -4.02 13.37 0.54
CA VAL A 190 -4.04 12.12 -0.25
C VAL A 190 -3.11 11.05 0.30
N GLY A 191 -3.49 9.79 0.07
CA GLY A 191 -2.62 8.63 0.25
C GLY A 191 -2.42 8.18 1.69
N PHE A 192 -3.44 8.28 2.55
CA PHE A 192 -3.42 7.61 3.86
C PHE A 192 -3.45 6.09 3.68
N SER A 193 -4.29 5.62 2.75
CA SER A 193 -4.35 4.26 2.25
C SER A 193 -3.74 4.24 0.85
N LEU A 194 -2.70 3.42 0.65
CA LEU A 194 -1.93 3.40 -0.59
C LEU A 194 -1.59 1.97 -1.00
N SER A 195 -1.86 1.63 -2.25
CA SER A 195 -1.51 0.33 -2.82
C SER A 195 -1.04 0.48 -4.26
N ALA A 196 -0.04 -0.31 -4.66
CA ALA A 196 0.56 -0.24 -5.98
C ALA A 196 0.73 -1.63 -6.57
N THR A 197 0.55 -1.73 -7.89
CA THR A 197 0.88 -2.94 -8.65
C THR A 197 1.43 -2.56 -10.03
N SER A 198 1.98 -3.55 -10.74
CA SER A 198 2.39 -3.41 -12.13
C SER A 198 1.82 -4.52 -13.01
N SER A 199 1.59 -4.18 -14.28
CA SER A 199 1.24 -5.12 -15.34
C SER A 199 1.98 -4.71 -16.61
N GLY A 200 2.87 -5.58 -17.10
CA GLY A 200 3.78 -5.25 -18.21
C GLY A 200 4.68 -4.05 -17.89
N LYS A 201 4.55 -2.96 -18.66
CA LYS A 201 5.28 -1.70 -18.44
C LYS A 201 4.52 -0.71 -17.54
N SER A 202 3.27 -1.01 -17.23
CA SER A 202 2.39 -0.07 -16.55
C SER A 202 2.49 -0.20 -15.04
N VAL A 203 2.46 0.95 -14.35
CA VAL A 203 2.23 1.05 -12.92
C VAL A 203 0.81 1.52 -12.68
N TYR A 204 0.16 0.94 -11.68
CA TYR A 204 -1.16 1.34 -11.19
C TYR A 204 -1.02 1.67 -9.71
N LEU A 205 -1.44 2.88 -9.34
CA LEU A 205 -1.41 3.38 -7.98
C LEU A 205 -2.83 3.70 -7.54
N LEU A 206 -3.29 3.00 -6.50
CA LEU A 206 -4.60 3.19 -5.90
C LEU A 206 -4.43 3.87 -4.55
N TYR A 207 -5.15 4.96 -4.33
CA TYR A 207 -5.03 5.75 -3.11
C TYR A 207 -6.33 6.46 -2.76
N ASP A 208 -6.48 6.83 -1.49
CA ASP A 208 -7.57 7.67 -1.04
C ASP A 208 -7.26 9.17 -1.15
N SER A 209 -8.31 9.97 -1.18
CA SER A 209 -8.25 11.43 -1.09
C SER A 209 -9.35 11.93 -0.16
N VAL A 210 -8.97 12.60 0.93
CA VAL A 210 -9.91 13.19 1.87
C VAL A 210 -10.32 14.57 1.37
N LEU A 211 -11.61 14.76 1.13
CA LEU A 211 -12.16 16.02 0.62
C LEU A 211 -12.67 16.94 1.73
N THR A 212 -13.32 16.37 2.74
CA THR A 212 -13.86 17.15 3.87
C THR A 212 -13.74 16.38 5.18
N LEU A 213 -13.52 17.12 6.26
CA LEU A 213 -13.43 16.61 7.63
C LEU A 213 -14.59 17.17 8.47
N SER A 214 -15.07 16.36 9.41
CA SER A 214 -15.96 16.82 10.47
C SER A 214 -15.21 17.68 11.50
N SER A 215 -15.96 18.33 12.39
CA SER A 215 -15.39 19.03 13.56
C SER A 215 -14.67 18.11 14.54
N SER A 216 -14.90 16.79 14.45
CA SER A 216 -14.23 15.77 15.27
C SER A 216 -13.09 15.09 14.51
N ASN A 217 -12.60 15.70 13.42
CA ASN A 217 -11.44 15.27 12.66
C ASN A 217 -11.55 13.85 12.04
N PHE A 218 -12.74 13.50 11.54
CA PHE A 218 -12.92 12.31 10.71
C PHE A 218 -13.45 12.71 9.33
N ALA A 219 -13.08 11.94 8.29
CA ALA A 219 -13.52 12.20 6.92
C ALA A 219 -15.05 12.12 6.80
N THR A 220 -15.66 13.14 6.18
CA THR A 220 -17.09 13.18 5.83
C THR A 220 -17.31 13.08 4.34
N GLN A 221 -16.29 13.42 3.54
CA GLN A 221 -16.26 13.14 2.11
C GLN A 221 -14.86 12.68 1.71
N GLY A 222 -14.77 11.65 0.88
CA GLY A 222 -13.50 11.15 0.38
C GLY A 222 -13.66 10.28 -0.86
N GLU A 223 -12.61 10.25 -1.68
CA GLU A 223 -12.56 9.53 -2.96
C GLU A 223 -11.54 8.40 -2.93
N VAL A 224 -11.72 7.42 -3.81
CA VAL A 224 -10.66 6.52 -4.23
C VAL A 224 -10.22 6.89 -5.63
N ARG A 225 -8.92 7.13 -5.78
CA ARG A 225 -8.28 7.61 -6.99
C ARG A 225 -7.32 6.57 -7.54
N LEU A 226 -7.22 6.52 -8.85
CA LEU A 226 -6.29 5.68 -9.59
C LEU A 226 -5.39 6.58 -10.44
N ALA A 227 -4.08 6.45 -10.24
CA ALA A 227 -3.05 6.99 -11.12
C ALA A 227 -2.38 5.84 -11.89
N LYS A 228 -2.27 5.98 -13.21
CA LYS A 228 -1.65 4.99 -14.11
C LYS A 228 -0.57 5.66 -14.96
N ARG A 229 0.55 4.97 -15.17
CA ARG A 229 1.61 5.41 -16.11
C ARG A 229 2.29 4.25 -16.79
N ASN A 230 2.96 4.51 -17.91
CA ASN A 230 3.65 3.51 -18.74
C ASN A 230 5.18 3.67 -18.81
N SER A 231 5.72 4.74 -18.22
CA SER A 231 7.15 5.00 -18.08
C SER A 231 7.45 5.55 -16.68
N ILE A 232 8.67 6.02 -16.45
CA ILE A 232 9.07 6.71 -15.21
C ILE A 232 8.91 8.23 -15.30
N PHE A 233 8.43 8.75 -16.44
CA PHE A 233 8.29 10.18 -16.65
C PHE A 233 7.00 10.70 -15.95
N PRO A 234 7.07 11.79 -15.16
CA PRO A 234 5.91 12.32 -14.45
C PRO A 234 4.75 12.75 -15.37
N GLU A 235 5.02 13.18 -16.59
CA GLU A 235 4.01 13.59 -17.57
C GLU A 235 3.15 12.43 -18.12
N ASP A 236 3.57 11.18 -17.90
CA ASP A 236 2.85 9.99 -18.35
C ASP A 236 1.69 9.60 -17.42
N TRP A 237 1.57 10.24 -16.25
CA TRP A 237 0.48 9.94 -15.35
C TRP A 237 -0.88 10.26 -15.98
N ARG A 238 -1.83 9.35 -15.75
CA ARG A 238 -3.24 9.49 -16.06
C ARG A 238 -4.03 9.20 -14.80
N TYR A 239 -4.91 10.11 -14.43
CA TYR A 239 -5.67 10.08 -13.19
C TYR A 239 -7.15 9.82 -13.46
N SER A 240 -7.80 9.11 -12.56
CA SER A 240 -9.24 8.90 -12.55
C SER A 240 -9.76 8.73 -11.13
N THR A 241 -10.94 9.26 -10.85
CA THR A 241 -11.69 8.97 -9.62
C THR A 241 -12.53 7.71 -9.87
N LEU A 242 -12.33 6.67 -9.05
CA LEU A 242 -13.03 5.39 -9.18
C LEU A 242 -14.31 5.35 -8.35
N ASP A 243 -14.31 6.00 -7.19
CA ASP A 243 -15.46 6.03 -6.27
C ASP A 243 -15.40 7.26 -5.35
N GLY A 244 -16.55 7.67 -4.81
CA GLY A 244 -16.67 8.86 -3.96
C GLY A 244 -18.08 9.47 -3.97
N PRO A 245 -18.24 10.73 -3.52
CA PRO A 245 -19.53 11.40 -3.37
C PRO A 245 -20.39 11.43 -4.63
N GLU A 246 -19.77 11.63 -5.80
CA GLU A 246 -20.48 11.65 -7.09
C GLU A 246 -21.14 10.31 -7.43
N ASN A 247 -20.65 9.20 -6.85
CA ASN A 247 -21.19 7.87 -7.06
C ASN A 247 -22.06 7.39 -5.88
N GLY A 248 -22.47 8.29 -4.99
CA GLY A 248 -23.35 7.99 -3.85
C GLY A 248 -22.65 7.41 -2.61
N VAL A 249 -21.31 7.46 -2.56
CA VAL A 249 -20.50 7.03 -1.41
C VAL A 249 -20.03 8.27 -0.66
N ALA A 250 -20.28 8.35 0.65
CA ALA A 250 -19.83 9.52 1.41
C ALA A 250 -18.30 9.53 1.49
N VAL A 251 -17.71 8.45 2.01
CA VAL A 251 -16.26 8.31 2.11
C VAL A 251 -15.83 6.99 1.49
N ALA A 252 -15.03 7.05 0.44
CA ALA A 252 -14.31 5.91 -0.10
C ALA A 252 -12.84 5.96 0.35
N GLY A 253 -12.21 4.79 0.53
CA GLY A 253 -10.76 4.71 0.72
C GLY A 253 -10.29 4.54 2.18
N TYR A 254 -11.14 4.01 3.07
CA TYR A 254 -10.72 3.65 4.43
C TYR A 254 -9.56 2.63 4.47
N ASP A 255 -9.48 1.81 3.43
CA ASP A 255 -8.35 0.97 3.07
C ASP A 255 -8.45 0.69 1.56
N VAL A 256 -7.32 0.44 0.90
CA VAL A 256 -7.26 0.19 -0.55
C VAL A 256 -6.33 -0.98 -0.87
N SER A 257 -6.69 -1.77 -1.87
CA SER A 257 -5.89 -2.92 -2.30
C SER A 257 -5.97 -3.06 -3.81
N ILE A 258 -4.82 -3.12 -4.49
CA ILE A 258 -4.73 -3.35 -5.93
C ILE A 258 -3.74 -4.48 -6.23
N ALA A 259 -4.12 -5.37 -7.14
CA ALA A 259 -3.27 -6.48 -7.55
C ALA A 259 -3.40 -6.77 -9.03
N SER A 260 -2.34 -7.33 -9.62
CA SER A 260 -2.34 -7.83 -10.99
C SER A 260 -2.31 -9.35 -11.02
N TYR A 261 -2.99 -9.94 -12.00
CA TYR A 261 -2.96 -11.38 -12.25
C TYR A 261 -3.02 -11.65 -13.76
N GLY A 262 -1.88 -12.10 -14.30
CA GLY A 262 -1.67 -12.08 -15.74
C GLY A 262 -1.66 -10.62 -16.23
N GLU A 263 -2.50 -10.31 -17.21
CA GLU A 263 -2.61 -8.94 -17.76
C GLU A 263 -3.70 -8.10 -17.08
N ARG A 264 -4.56 -8.72 -16.25
CA ARG A 264 -5.67 -8.05 -15.57
C ARG A 264 -5.20 -7.37 -14.29
N VAL A 265 -5.84 -6.26 -13.96
CA VAL A 265 -5.63 -5.51 -12.72
C VAL A 265 -6.96 -5.35 -12.02
N ALA A 266 -7.01 -5.65 -10.73
CA ALA A 266 -8.21 -5.49 -9.93
C ALA A 266 -7.92 -4.63 -8.70
N ALA A 267 -8.87 -3.75 -8.40
CA ALA A 267 -8.85 -2.84 -7.26
C ALA A 267 -9.99 -3.15 -6.31
N SER A 268 -9.77 -2.93 -5.02
CA SER A 268 -10.80 -2.95 -3.99
C SER A 268 -10.54 -1.87 -2.94
N TRP A 269 -11.61 -1.43 -2.29
CA TRP A 269 -11.55 -0.43 -1.23
C TRP A 269 -12.70 -0.60 -0.25
N LEU A 270 -12.50 -0.08 0.96
CA LEU A 270 -13.54 0.05 1.97
C LEU A 270 -14.24 1.42 1.83
N SER A 271 -15.57 1.43 1.93
CA SER A 271 -16.38 2.63 1.80
C SER A 271 -17.44 2.75 2.89
N ALA A 272 -17.89 3.98 3.14
CA ALA A 272 -19.01 4.30 4.02
C ALA A 272 -20.13 4.99 3.25
N SER A 273 -21.35 4.49 3.42
CA SER A 273 -22.55 5.28 3.27
C SER A 273 -22.56 6.39 4.33
N GLY A 274 -23.11 7.57 4.01
CA GLY A 274 -23.19 8.70 4.95
C GLY A 274 -23.91 8.38 6.28
N LEU A 275 -24.61 7.24 6.35
CA LEU A 275 -25.35 6.75 7.52
C LEU A 275 -24.46 6.08 8.57
N ARG A 276 -23.24 5.66 8.21
CA ARG A 276 -22.37 4.82 9.07
C ARG A 276 -21.06 5.49 9.45
N LEU A 277 -20.85 6.73 9.01
CA LEU A 277 -19.70 7.54 9.41
C LEU A 277 -19.54 7.55 10.94
N PRO A 278 -18.30 7.42 11.46
CA PRO A 278 -17.04 7.43 10.72
C PRO A 278 -16.58 6.05 10.22
N ASN A 279 -17.39 4.99 10.34
CA ASN A 279 -16.94 3.63 10.01
C ASN A 279 -17.40 3.21 8.61
N PRO A 280 -16.60 2.40 7.89
CA PRO A 280 -17.05 1.79 6.65
C PRO A 280 -18.21 0.81 6.91
N ASP A 281 -19.06 0.63 5.90
CA ASP A 281 -20.15 -0.35 5.91
C ASP A 281 -20.29 -1.09 4.58
N GLU A 282 -19.41 -0.78 3.64
CA GLU A 282 -19.36 -1.35 2.31
C GLU A 282 -17.93 -1.77 1.96
N VAL A 283 -17.84 -2.78 1.10
CA VAL A 283 -16.63 -3.13 0.39
C VAL A 283 -16.90 -3.08 -1.10
N SER A 284 -16.02 -2.42 -1.85
CA SER A 284 -16.17 -2.18 -3.27
C SER A 284 -15.00 -2.78 -4.02
N PHE A 285 -15.23 -3.24 -5.25
CA PHE A 285 -14.18 -3.74 -6.13
C PHE A 285 -14.48 -3.49 -7.60
N LYS A 286 -13.43 -3.42 -8.41
CA LYS A 286 -13.51 -3.19 -9.85
C LYS A 286 -12.33 -3.85 -10.58
N LEU A 287 -12.59 -4.37 -11.78
CA LEU A 287 -11.55 -4.67 -12.76
C LEU A 287 -11.17 -3.39 -13.50
N ILE A 288 -9.89 -3.04 -13.43
CA ILE A 288 -9.36 -1.82 -14.05
C ILE A 288 -9.31 -2.00 -15.56
N ASP A 289 -9.56 -0.90 -16.29
CA ASP A 289 -9.69 -0.85 -17.75
C ASP A 289 -10.90 -1.62 -18.32
N GLU A 290 -11.83 -2.09 -17.49
CA GLU A 290 -13.15 -2.59 -17.91
C GLU A 290 -14.22 -1.48 -17.74
N ASP A 291 -15.13 -1.39 -18.72
CA ASP A 291 -16.22 -0.38 -18.80
C ASP A 291 -17.40 -0.71 -17.86
N GLU A 292 -17.08 -1.10 -16.62
CA GLU A 292 -18.07 -1.43 -15.60
C GLU A 292 -17.95 -0.49 -14.40
N SER A 293 -19.08 -0.12 -13.80
CA SER A 293 -19.08 0.58 -12.51
C SER A 293 -18.56 -0.35 -11.41
N PRO A 294 -17.96 0.20 -10.34
CA PRO A 294 -17.55 -0.62 -9.20
C PRO A 294 -18.70 -1.44 -8.63
N THR A 295 -18.44 -2.71 -8.34
CA THR A 295 -19.39 -3.54 -7.60
C THR A 295 -19.26 -3.21 -6.12
N ARG A 296 -20.38 -2.90 -5.48
CA ARG A 296 -20.44 -2.61 -4.04
C ARG A 296 -21.19 -3.69 -3.30
N VAL A 297 -20.66 -4.07 -2.13
CA VAL A 297 -21.26 -5.08 -1.27
C VAL A 297 -21.42 -4.52 0.13
N ALA A 298 -22.68 -4.35 0.54
CA ALA A 298 -23.00 -3.97 1.92
C ALA A 298 -22.62 -5.10 2.89
N THR A 299 -21.99 -4.72 3.99
CA THR A 299 -21.46 -5.67 4.98
C THR A 299 -22.27 -5.72 6.27
N GLN A 300 -23.41 -5.04 6.31
CA GLN A 300 -24.23 -4.83 7.51
C GLN A 300 -24.64 -6.14 8.21
N ALA A 301 -24.88 -7.22 7.45
CA ALA A 301 -25.20 -8.54 8.01
C ALA A 301 -23.97 -9.32 8.54
N HIS A 302 -22.76 -8.82 8.28
CA HIS A 302 -21.46 -9.44 8.57
C HIS A 302 -20.57 -8.59 9.51
N GLY A 303 -20.99 -7.36 9.81
CA GLY A 303 -20.31 -6.44 10.71
C GLY A 303 -19.46 -5.40 9.96
N THR A 304 -18.87 -4.47 10.70
CA THR A 304 -18.01 -3.41 10.13
C THR A 304 -16.81 -4.03 9.39
N PRO A 305 -16.61 -3.72 8.09
CA PRO A 305 -15.47 -4.20 7.35
C PRO A 305 -14.22 -3.43 7.77
N GLY A 306 -13.05 -4.03 7.55
CA GLY A 306 -11.79 -3.49 8.00
C GLY A 306 -10.61 -4.27 7.43
N THR A 307 -9.43 -3.98 7.97
CA THR A 307 -8.18 -4.59 7.54
C THR A 307 -8.03 -6.03 8.08
N PRO A 308 -7.25 -6.90 7.40
CA PRO A 308 -6.58 -6.66 6.12
C PRO A 308 -7.59 -6.54 4.97
N LEU A 309 -7.26 -5.84 3.88
CA LEU A 309 -7.99 -5.86 2.60
C LEU A 309 -7.07 -6.41 1.50
N LEU A 310 -7.43 -7.53 0.90
CA LEU A 310 -6.60 -8.23 -0.09
C LEU A 310 -7.43 -8.70 -1.27
N ILE A 311 -6.99 -8.35 -2.47
CA ILE A 311 -7.61 -8.76 -3.73
C ILE A 311 -6.65 -9.60 -4.57
N ASP A 312 -7.15 -10.70 -5.14
CA ASP A 312 -6.40 -11.54 -6.08
C ASP A 312 -7.31 -12.16 -7.14
N ALA A 313 -6.75 -13.03 -8.00
CA ALA A 313 -7.51 -13.72 -9.04
C ALA A 313 -8.66 -14.62 -8.51
N LYS A 314 -8.67 -14.97 -7.22
CA LYS A 314 -9.67 -15.83 -6.58
C LYS A 314 -10.79 -15.01 -5.94
N GLY A 315 -10.54 -13.74 -5.65
CA GLY A 315 -11.54 -12.81 -5.13
C GLY A 315 -10.96 -11.85 -4.10
N LEU A 316 -11.78 -11.54 -3.10
CA LEU A 316 -11.49 -10.54 -2.08
C LEU A 316 -11.51 -11.16 -0.69
N LEU A 317 -10.55 -10.80 0.14
CA LEU A 317 -10.52 -11.14 1.57
C LEU A 317 -10.43 -9.84 2.36
N PHE A 318 -11.27 -9.69 3.38
CA PHE A 318 -11.29 -8.51 4.22
C PHE A 318 -11.60 -8.83 5.69
N GLY A 319 -11.16 -7.99 6.61
CA GLY A 319 -11.58 -8.06 8.02
C GLY A 319 -13.06 -7.69 8.17
N CYS A 320 -13.80 -8.36 9.04
CA CYS A 320 -15.20 -8.02 9.32
C CYS A 320 -15.57 -8.30 10.79
N GLN A 321 -15.69 -7.24 11.59
CA GLN A 321 -16.01 -7.30 13.03
C GLN A 321 -15.22 -8.40 13.77
N LYS A 322 -13.89 -8.34 13.67
CA LYS A 322 -12.91 -9.30 14.24
C LYS A 322 -12.85 -10.69 13.60
N ARG A 323 -13.49 -10.91 12.45
CA ARG A 323 -13.41 -12.13 11.66
C ARG A 323 -12.78 -11.84 10.30
N LEU A 324 -12.56 -12.89 9.51
CA LEU A 324 -12.27 -12.75 8.10
C LEU A 324 -13.55 -13.01 7.29
N CYS A 325 -13.82 -12.11 6.37
CA CYS A 325 -14.83 -12.23 5.35
C CYS A 325 -14.16 -12.40 3.99
N SER A 326 -14.84 -13.10 3.09
CA SER A 326 -14.39 -13.21 1.71
C SER A 326 -15.54 -13.11 0.72
N LEU A 327 -15.20 -12.64 -0.47
CA LEU A 327 -16.03 -12.69 -1.67
C LEU A 327 -15.34 -13.59 -2.67
N GLY A 328 -16.07 -14.60 -3.17
CA GLY A 328 -15.60 -15.42 -4.29
C GLY A 328 -15.49 -14.62 -5.59
N SER A 329 -14.84 -15.21 -6.59
CA SER A 329 -14.51 -14.60 -7.89
C SER A 329 -15.60 -13.67 -8.43
N TYR A 330 -15.17 -12.53 -8.99
CA TYR A 330 -15.90 -11.38 -9.58
C TYR A 330 -17.22 -11.70 -10.30
N SER A 331 -18.17 -12.30 -9.58
CA SER A 331 -19.46 -12.75 -10.10
C SER A 331 -20.50 -11.68 -9.86
N SER A 332 -21.52 -11.64 -10.71
CA SER A 332 -22.64 -10.69 -10.64
C SER A 332 -23.49 -10.78 -9.36
N THR A 333 -23.28 -11.80 -8.51
CA THR A 333 -23.93 -11.93 -7.20
C THR A 333 -22.93 -12.39 -6.13
N PRO A 334 -22.03 -11.49 -5.67
CA PRO A 334 -21.02 -11.84 -4.68
C PRO A 334 -21.71 -12.18 -3.34
N LYS A 335 -21.37 -13.34 -2.76
CA LYS A 335 -21.87 -13.75 -1.43
C LYS A 335 -20.73 -13.67 -0.43
N ILE A 336 -20.95 -12.90 0.65
CA ILE A 336 -20.02 -12.85 1.76
C ILE A 336 -20.07 -14.17 2.53
N THR A 337 -18.92 -14.83 2.62
CA THR A 337 -18.67 -15.94 3.53
C THR A 337 -17.82 -15.48 4.70
N ASN A 338 -18.17 -15.88 5.93
CA ASN A 338 -17.38 -15.58 7.13
C ASN A 338 -16.63 -16.85 7.52
N GLY A 339 -15.35 -16.73 7.84
CA GLY A 339 -14.49 -17.81 8.37
C GLY A 339 -14.06 -17.58 9.82
#